data_AF-A0A9W4L3Y6-F1
#
_entry.id   AF-A0A9W4L3Y6-F1
#
_cell.length_a   1.000
_cell.length_b   1.000
_cell.length_c   1.000
_cell.angle_alpha   90.00
_cell.angle_beta   90.00
_cell.angle_gamma   90.00
#
_symmetry.space_group_name_H-M   'P 1'
#
loop_
_entity.id
_entity.type
_entity.pdbx_description
1 polymer ?
#
loop_
_entity_poly.entity_id
_entity_poly.type
_entity_poly.pdbx_seq_one_letter_code
_entity_poly.pdbx_strand_id
1 'polypeptide(L)' 'MQHIVINAASQLIYDVFGDTGQHARTAVGVNQLPMDMTVEIEAIFETTVNN' A
#
# COMPACT_ATOMS: atom_id res chain seq x y z
N MET A 1 5.07 11.79 -10.25
CA MET A 1 3.80 12.01 -9.49
C MET A 1 3.26 10.73 -8.85
N GLN A 2 3.98 9.60 -8.91
CA GLN A 2 3.52 8.27 -8.52
C GLN A 2 3.29 8.16 -7.00
N HIS A 3 4.14 8.81 -6.21
CA HIS A 3 4.00 8.84 -4.75
C HIS A 3 2.69 9.50 -4.29
N ILE A 4 2.13 10.44 -5.06
CA ILE A 4 0.91 11.17 -4.69
C ILE A 4 -0.31 10.26 -4.81
N VAL A 5 -0.38 9.44 -5.87
CA VAL A 5 -1.48 8.48 -6.07
C VAL A 5 -1.52 7.46 -4.92
N ILE A 6 -0.36 6.94 -4.53
CA ILE A 6 -0.25 5.94 -3.47
C ILE A 6 -0.45 6.55 -2.06
N ASN A 7 -0.47 7.88 -1.89
CA ASN A 7 -0.83 8.49 -0.60
C ASN A 7 -2.24 8.09 -0.15
N ALA A 8 -3.18 7.89 -1.07
CA ALA A 8 -4.53 7.46 -0.71
C ALA A 8 -4.53 6.09 0.00
N ALA A 9 -3.74 5.14 -0.51
CA ALA A 9 -3.57 3.84 0.12
C ALA A 9 -2.88 3.95 1.49
N SER A 10 -1.81 4.76 1.57
CA SER A 10 -1.11 4.95 2.83
C SER A 10 -1.97 5.62 3.90
N GLN A 11 -2.79 6.60 3.51
CA GLN A 11 -3.73 7.25 4.41
C GLN A 11 -4.81 6.27 4.88
N LEU A 12 -5.39 5.48 3.98
CA LEU A 12 -6.38 4.47 4.34
C LEU A 12 -5.84 3.45 5.36
N ILE A 13 -4.61 2.97 5.16
CA ILE A 13 -3.98 2.03 6.10
C ILE A 13 -3.79 2.70 7.46
N TYR A 14 -3.34 3.96 7.51
CA TYR A 14 -3.21 4.70 8.76
C TYR A 14 -4.57 4.97 9.43
N ASP A 15 -5.61 5.31 8.66
CA ASP A 15 -6.96 5.58 9.20
C ASP A 15 -7.57 4.34 9.86
N VAL A 16 -7.25 3.15 9.35
CA VAL A 16 -7.74 1.87 9.87
C VAL A 16 -6.92 1.37 11.06
N PHE A 17 -5.59 1.44 10.99
CA PHE A 17 -4.69 0.81 11.97
C PHE A 17 -4.05 1.80 12.95
N GLY A 18 -4.17 3.11 12.71
CA GLY A 18 -3.48 4.14 13.48
C GLY A 18 -1.96 4.03 13.36
N ASP A 19 -1.25 4.21 14.46
CA ASP A 19 0.22 4.23 14.47
C ASP A 19 0.87 2.91 14.02
N THR A 20 0.21 1.76 14.24
CA THR A 20 0.69 0.47 13.72
C THR A 20 0.51 0.34 12.20
N GLY A 21 -0.28 1.23 11.59
CA GLY A 21 -0.46 1.34 10.15
C GLY A 21 0.67 2.10 9.44
N GLN A 22 1.64 2.67 10.16
CA GLN A 22 2.82 3.26 9.53
C GLN A 22 3.67 2.18 8.86
N HIS A 23 4.02 2.37 7.60
CA HIS A 23 4.71 1.37 6.79
C HIS A 23 5.75 2.01 5.86
N ALA A 24 6.79 1.24 5.54
CA ALA A 24 7.64 1.52 4.39
C ALA A 24 6.87 1.24 3.10
N ARG A 25 7.19 1.97 2.02
CA ARG A 25 6.55 1.76 0.71
C ARG A 25 7.46 2.15 -0.44
N THR A 26 7.12 1.62 -1.61
CA THR A 26 7.67 2.01 -2.91
C THR A 26 6.52 2.38 -3.84
N ALA A 27 6.66 3.46 -4.60
CA ALA A 27 5.67 3.89 -5.58
C ALA A 27 6.35 4.11 -6.93
N VAL A 28 6.11 3.21 -7.87
CA VAL A 28 6.73 3.19 -9.20
C VAL A 28 5.67 3.24 -10.29
N GLY A 29 6.04 3.82 -11.44
CA GLY A 29 5.21 3.78 -12.63
C GLY A 29 5.54 2.53 -13.44
N VAL A 30 4.52 1.90 -14.01
CA VAL A 30 4.67 0.76 -14.92
C VAL A 30 3.95 1.05 -16.24
N ASN A 31 4.34 0.37 -17.31
CA ASN A 31 3.72 0.54 -18.63
C ASN A 31 2.28 0.00 -18.67
N GLN A 32 2.01 -1.06 -17.93
CA GLN A 32 0.73 -1.77 -17.91
C GLN A 32 0.64 -2.58 -16.61
N LEU A 33 -0.59 -2.75 -16.12
CA LEU A 33 -0.95 -3.75 -15.11
C LEU A 33 -1.87 -4.83 -15.70
N PRO A 34 -1.97 -6.01 -15.07
CA PRO A 34 -2.98 -6.99 -15.43
C PRO A 34 -4.39 -6.39 -15.43
N MET A 35 -5.25 -6.88 -16.32
CA MET A 35 -6.66 -6.45 -16.41
C MET A 35 -6.87 -4.95 -16.68
N ASP A 36 -5.86 -4.25 -17.21
CA ASP A 36 -5.88 -2.80 -17.47
C ASP A 36 -6.19 -1.97 -16.21
N MET A 37 -5.73 -2.46 -15.05
CA MET A 37 -5.90 -1.77 -13.78
C MET A 37 -5.04 -0.50 -13.70
N THR A 38 -5.56 0.52 -13.01
CA THR A 38 -4.84 1.80 -12.84
C THR A 38 -3.76 1.73 -11.76
N VAL A 39 -3.97 0.91 -10.72
CA VAL A 39 -3.09 0.80 -9.56
C VAL A 39 -3.10 -0.65 -9.05
N GLU A 40 -1.94 -1.16 -8.68
CA GLU A 40 -1.76 -2.41 -7.94
C GLU A 40 -1.00 -2.09 -6.64
N ILE A 41 -1.45 -2.68 -5.52
CA ILE A 41 -0.84 -2.49 -4.20
C ILE A 41 -0.59 -3.88 -3.61
N GLU A 42 0.68 -4.15 -3.30
CA GLU A 42 1.10 -5.33 -2.57
C GLU A 42 1.64 -4.91 -1.20
N ALA A 43 1.38 -5.71 -0.16
CA ALA A 43 1.81 -5.43 1.20
C ALA A 43 2.18 -6.71 1.94
N ILE A 44 3.16 -6.59 2.84
CA ILE A 44 3.57 -7.64 3.76
C ILE A 44 3.25 -7.13 5.18
N PHE A 45 2.56 -7.95 5.96
CA PHE A 45 2.15 -7.61 7.32
C PHE A 45 2.80 -8.52 8.34
N GLU A 46 3.25 -7.93 9.44
CA GLU A 46 3.54 -8.69 10.65
C GLU A 46 2.21 -9.12 11.27
N THR A 47 2.11 -10.41 11.61
CA THR A 47 0.94 -10.97 12.28
C THR A 47 1.37 -11.66 13.57
N THR A 48 0.50 -11.64 14.57
CA THR A 48 0.73 -12.42 15.78
C THR A 48 0.53 -13.90 15.47
N VAL A 49 1.60 -14.69 15.59
CA VAL A 49 1.48 -16.16 15.58
C VAL A 49 1.11 -16.59 17.00
N ASN A 50 -0.17 -16.90 17.22
CA ASN A 50 -0.57 -17.59 18.44
C ASN A 50 -0.04 -19.02 18.37
N ASN A 51 0.79 -19.40 19.35
CA ASN A 51 1.29 -20.76 19.53
C ASN A 51 0.34 -21.57 20.42
#